data_AF-A0A831VTW3-F1
#
_entry.id   AF-A0A831VTW3-F1
#
_cell.length_a   1.000
_cell.length_b   1.000
_cell.length_c   1.000
_cell.angle_alpha   90.00
_cell.angle_beta   90.00
_cell.angle_gamma   90.00
#
_symmetry.space_group_name_H-M   'P 1'
#
loop_
_entity.id
_entity.type
_entity.pdbx_description
1 polymer ?
#
loop_
_entity_poly.entity_id
_entity_poly.type
_entity_poly.pdbx_seq_one_letter_code
_entity_poly.pdbx_strand_id
1 'polypeptide(L)'
;MRRAILIFSIITMTTLSSCNEEQDANAMLDNPVKRIHIYESITGNHDLMNEFLLKMQENDHAIQMMRGNQKIMGNLIQDNGMKMMMKDSIMMKNMMRSMVKDGKMMGNMMQMMHEDGMMSDDCLESCKNMMDEKGMDMKGMGMMGDGNIKSTKDDHFGHH
;
A
#
# COMPACT_ATOMS: atom_id res chain seq x y z
N MET A 1 55.44 -51.94 4.31
CA MET A 1 54.70 -51.43 3.14
C MET A 1 53.19 -51.72 3.18
N ARG A 2 52.74 -52.98 3.27
CA ARG A 2 51.29 -53.32 3.26
C ARG A 2 50.43 -52.63 4.34
N ARG A 3 50.95 -52.45 5.56
CA ARG A 3 50.22 -51.77 6.66
C ARG A 3 50.17 -50.24 6.52
N ALA A 4 51.18 -49.62 5.92
CA ALA A 4 51.22 -48.17 5.70
C ALA A 4 50.24 -47.74 4.59
N ILE A 5 50.08 -48.58 3.56
CA ILE A 5 49.13 -48.36 2.46
C ILE A 5 47.68 -48.39 2.98
N LEU A 6 47.37 -49.28 3.94
CA LEU A 6 46.04 -49.35 4.56
C LEU A 6 45.70 -48.13 5.42
N ILE A 7 46.69 -47.54 6.11
CA ILE A 7 46.47 -46.35 6.95
C ILE A 7 46.25 -45.10 6.08
N PHE A 8 47.00 -44.96 4.98
CA PHE A 8 46.76 -43.87 4.01
C PHE A 8 45.39 -43.98 3.33
N SER A 9 44.90 -45.19 3.09
CA SER A 9 43.59 -45.44 2.45
C SER A 9 42.39 -45.01 3.30
N ILE A 10 42.51 -44.93 4.63
CA ILE A 10 41.40 -44.53 5.52
C ILE A 10 41.33 -43.00 5.65
N ILE A 11 42.47 -42.31 5.58
CA ILE A 11 42.55 -40.84 5.72
C ILE A 11 42.01 -40.13 4.48
N THR A 12 42.10 -40.74 3.29
CA THR A 12 41.52 -40.17 2.06
C THR A 12 40.01 -40.29 1.98
N MET A 13 39.38 -41.12 2.83
CA MET A 13 37.94 -41.38 2.75
C MET A 13 37.10 -40.45 3.64
N THR A 14 37.71 -39.79 4.63
CA THR A 14 36.99 -38.84 5.51
C THR A 14 36.93 -37.42 4.95
N THR A 15 37.71 -37.07 3.92
CA THR A 15 37.65 -35.73 3.30
C THR A 15 36.62 -35.62 2.18
N LEU A 16 36.00 -36.73 1.74
CA LEU A 16 34.98 -36.71 0.69
C LEU A 16 33.54 -36.59 1.24
N SER A 17 33.36 -36.60 2.56
CA SER A 17 32.05 -36.41 3.21
C SER A 17 31.67 -34.94 3.43
N SER A 18 32.50 -33.98 2.97
CA SER A 18 32.22 -32.54 3.14
C SER A 18 31.42 -31.92 1.99
N CYS A 19 30.94 -32.71 1.02
CA CYS A 19 30.12 -32.18 -0.07
C CYS A 19 28.63 -32.44 0.22
N ASN A 20 27.89 -31.34 0.39
CA ASN A 20 26.47 -31.20 0.69
C ASN A 20 26.06 -31.39 2.15
N GLU A 21 26.59 -30.53 3.03
CA GLU A 21 25.76 -30.04 4.13
C GLU A 21 24.74 -29.10 3.49
N GLU A 22 23.46 -29.48 3.47
CA GLU A 22 22.36 -28.54 3.24
C GLU A 22 22.58 -27.41 4.25
N GLN A 23 23.13 -26.28 3.79
CA GLN A 23 23.35 -25.15 4.68
C GLN A 23 21.97 -24.77 5.21
N ASP A 24 21.80 -24.95 6.52
CA ASP A 24 20.58 -24.55 7.20
C ASP A 24 20.36 -23.08 6.88
N ALA A 25 19.33 -22.82 6.07
CA ALA A 25 18.99 -21.48 5.63
C ALA A 25 18.76 -20.56 6.84
N ASN A 26 18.29 -21.12 7.96
CA ASN A 26 18.12 -20.38 9.21
C ASN A 26 19.46 -19.98 9.81
N ALA A 27 20.45 -20.88 9.84
CA ALA A 27 21.80 -20.57 10.32
C ALA A 27 22.50 -19.47 9.48
N MET A 28 22.19 -19.38 8.18
CA MET A 28 22.66 -18.27 7.34
C MET A 28 21.95 -16.95 7.66
N LEU A 29 20.64 -17.00 7.90
CA LEU A 29 19.84 -15.83 8.22
C LEU A 29 20.06 -15.30 9.65
N ASP A 30 20.42 -16.16 10.61
CA ASP A 30 20.71 -15.77 11.99
C ASP A 30 22.03 -14.98 12.10
N ASN A 31 22.99 -15.29 11.23
CA ASN A 31 24.25 -14.56 11.18
C ASN A 31 24.06 -13.17 10.52
N PRO A 32 24.31 -12.06 11.24
CA PRO A 32 24.04 -10.71 10.72
C PRO A 32 24.89 -10.35 9.49
N VAL A 33 26.15 -10.82 9.43
CA VAL A 33 27.04 -10.55 8.29
C VAL A 33 26.57 -11.28 7.05
N LYS A 34 26.23 -12.57 7.18
CA LYS A 34 25.69 -13.36 6.07
C LYS A 34 24.34 -12.84 5.61
N ARG A 35 23.46 -12.46 6.54
CA ARG A 35 22.15 -11.88 6.24
C ARG A 35 22.26 -10.59 5.42
N ILE A 36 23.18 -9.68 5.77
CA ILE A 36 23.44 -8.46 4.98
C ILE A 36 23.93 -8.83 3.58
N HIS A 37 24.91 -9.74 3.48
CA HIS A 37 25.44 -10.15 2.17
C HIS A 37 24.36 -10.79 1.28
N ILE A 38 23.43 -11.55 1.86
CA ILE A 38 22.27 -12.10 1.16
C ILE A 38 21.38 -10.96 0.64
N TYR A 39 21.05 -9.97 1.47
CA TYR A 39 20.25 -8.82 1.03
C TYR A 39 20.92 -8.03 -0.09
N GLU A 40 22.23 -7.78 0.01
CA GLU A 40 23.00 -7.10 -1.02
C GLU A 40 23.07 -7.92 -2.31
N SER A 41 23.21 -9.25 -2.22
CA SER A 41 23.23 -10.14 -3.38
C SER A 41 21.89 -10.16 -4.12
N ILE A 42 20.78 -10.16 -3.39
CA ILE A 42 19.43 -10.11 -3.97
C ILE A 42 19.18 -8.72 -4.57
N THR A 43 19.38 -7.65 -3.80
CA THR A 43 19.05 -6.28 -4.24
C THR A 43 20.00 -5.72 -5.29
N GLY A 44 21.24 -6.20 -5.34
CA GLY A 44 22.26 -5.81 -6.33
C GLY A 44 22.18 -6.60 -7.65
N ASN A 45 21.34 -7.63 -7.75
CA ASN A 45 21.18 -8.44 -8.94
C ASN A 45 19.73 -8.35 -9.47
N HIS A 46 19.57 -7.94 -10.73
CA HIS A 46 18.25 -7.69 -11.30
C HIS A 46 17.36 -8.94 -11.35
N ASP A 47 17.91 -10.08 -11.77
CA ASP A 47 17.15 -11.32 -11.95
C ASP A 47 16.69 -11.87 -10.60
N LEU A 48 17.60 -11.90 -9.62
CA LEU A 48 17.28 -12.34 -8.25
C LEU A 48 16.28 -11.41 -7.58
N MET A 49 16.42 -10.10 -7.76
CA MET A 49 15.46 -9.13 -7.23
C MET A 49 14.08 -9.34 -7.85
N ASN A 50 14.00 -9.56 -9.17
CA ASN A 50 12.74 -9.80 -9.84
C ASN A 50 12.07 -11.10 -9.38
N GLU A 51 12.84 -12.19 -9.25
CA GLU A 51 12.33 -13.46 -8.73
C GLU A 51 11.83 -13.33 -7.28
N PHE A 52 12.59 -12.62 -6.43
CA PHE A 52 12.20 -12.33 -5.06
C PHE A 52 10.88 -11.54 -4.99
N LEU A 53 10.71 -10.53 -5.84
CA LEU A 53 9.46 -9.76 -5.93
C LEU A 53 8.27 -10.63 -6.37
N LEU A 54 8.45 -11.53 -7.34
CA LEU A 54 7.40 -12.47 -7.75
C LEU A 54 7.00 -13.38 -6.58
N LYS A 55 7.98 -13.88 -5.81
CA LYS A 55 7.71 -14.70 -4.61
C LYS A 55 6.99 -13.92 -3.51
N MET A 56 7.30 -12.63 -3.34
CA MET A 56 6.55 -11.77 -2.41
C MET A 56 5.10 -11.55 -2.84
N GLN A 57 4.83 -11.45 -4.14
CA GLN A 57 3.47 -11.30 -4.67
C GLN A 57 2.60 -12.56 -4.46
N GLU A 58 3.23 -13.72 -4.32
CA GLU A 58 2.55 -14.98 -3.97
C GLU A 58 2.33 -15.13 -2.45
N ASN A 59 2.84 -14.20 -1.63
CA ASN A 59 2.84 -14.29 -0.17
C ASN A 59 1.92 -13.23 0.47
N ASP A 60 0.79 -13.67 1.02
CA ASP A 60 -0.20 -12.79 1.66
C ASP A 60 0.37 -11.97 2.82
N HIS A 61 1.28 -12.54 3.61
CA HIS A 61 1.90 -11.83 4.72
C HIS A 61 2.82 -10.72 4.22
N ALA A 62 3.60 -10.98 3.17
CA ALA A 62 4.43 -9.98 2.52
C ALA A 62 3.57 -8.85 1.92
N ILE A 63 2.45 -9.20 1.27
CA ILE A 63 1.47 -8.22 0.75
C ILE A 63 0.92 -7.34 1.88
N GLN A 64 0.55 -7.92 3.02
CA GLN A 64 0.06 -7.16 4.17
C GLN A 64 1.13 -6.20 4.71
N MET A 65 2.37 -6.65 4.85
CA MET A 65 3.48 -5.79 5.26
C MET A 65 3.70 -4.63 4.28
N MET A 66 3.62 -4.89 2.97
CA MET A 66 3.75 -3.84 1.95
C MET A 66 2.62 -2.80 2.04
N ARG A 67 1.36 -3.24 2.22
CA ARG A 67 0.20 -2.34 2.37
C ARG A 67 0.28 -1.48 3.62
N GLY A 68 0.78 -2.04 4.73
CA GLY A 68 0.97 -1.30 5.98
C GLY A 68 2.20 -0.37 5.97
N ASN A 69 3.08 -0.48 4.97
CA ASN A 69 4.32 0.27 4.93
C ASN A 69 4.12 1.68 4.34
N GLN A 70 4.10 2.68 5.21
CA GLN A 70 3.92 4.09 4.84
C GLN A 70 4.98 4.62 3.88
N LYS A 71 6.22 4.10 3.90
CA LYS A 71 7.28 4.57 3.00
C LYS A 71 7.07 4.05 1.58
N ILE A 72 6.69 2.79 1.43
CA ILE A 72 6.35 2.18 0.13
C ILE A 72 5.08 2.86 -0.42
N MET A 73 4.04 2.95 0.40
CA MET A 73 2.77 3.59 0.03
C MET A 73 2.95 5.08 -0.30
N GLY A 74 3.75 5.78 0.50
CA GLY A 74 4.06 7.20 0.33
C GLY A 74 4.81 7.49 -0.97
N ASN A 75 5.83 6.68 -1.29
CA ASN A 75 6.56 6.81 -2.56
C ASN A 75 5.66 6.52 -3.77
N LEU A 76 4.76 5.53 -3.66
CA LEU A 76 3.74 5.28 -4.70
C LEU A 76 2.84 6.51 -4.91
N ILE A 77 2.38 7.16 -3.84
CA ILE A 77 1.51 8.34 -3.96
C ILE A 77 2.28 9.56 -4.49
N GLN A 78 3.51 9.76 -4.02
CA GLN A 78 4.33 10.94 -4.29
C GLN A 78 4.99 10.91 -5.69
N ASP A 79 5.54 9.77 -6.12
CA ASP A 79 6.30 9.63 -7.37
C ASP A 79 5.42 9.17 -8.54
N ASN A 80 4.41 9.99 -8.88
CA ASN A 80 3.48 9.80 -9.99
C ASN A 80 2.43 8.69 -9.85
N GLY A 81 2.33 7.89 -8.79
CA GLY A 81 1.25 6.88 -8.72
C GLY A 81 -0.15 7.50 -8.67
N MET A 82 -0.30 8.66 -7.99
CA MET A 82 -1.54 9.46 -8.09
C MET A 82 -1.78 9.95 -9.53
N LYS A 83 -0.72 10.39 -10.22
CA LYS A 83 -0.77 10.89 -11.61
C LYS A 83 -1.05 9.78 -12.62
N MET A 84 -0.62 8.56 -12.35
CA MET A 84 -0.85 7.37 -13.18
C MET A 84 -2.30 6.89 -13.03
N MET A 85 -2.82 6.84 -11.79
CA MET A 85 -4.24 6.59 -11.53
C MET A 85 -5.14 7.66 -12.16
N MET A 86 -4.71 8.93 -12.16
CA MET A 86 -5.45 10.01 -12.83
C MET A 86 -5.34 9.96 -14.36
N LYS A 87 -4.21 9.49 -14.91
CA LYS A 87 -4.01 9.38 -16.36
C LYS A 87 -4.86 8.26 -16.97
N ASP A 88 -5.08 7.16 -16.27
CA ASP A 88 -5.98 6.10 -16.72
C ASP A 88 -7.44 6.52 -16.54
N SER A 89 -7.85 7.40 -17.47
CA SER A 89 -9.15 8.06 -17.47
C SER A 89 -10.32 7.08 -17.39
N ILE A 90 -10.15 5.81 -17.78
CA ILE A 90 -11.22 4.79 -17.72
C ILE A 90 -11.49 4.39 -16.27
N MET A 91 -10.45 4.12 -15.47
CA MET A 91 -10.63 3.73 -14.07
C MET A 91 -11.19 4.90 -13.26
N MET A 92 -10.64 6.11 -13.46
CA MET A 92 -11.14 7.32 -12.81
C MET A 92 -12.56 7.68 -13.28
N LYS A 93 -12.88 7.57 -14.58
CA LYS A 93 -14.25 7.78 -15.07
C LYS A 93 -15.22 6.74 -14.53
N ASN A 94 -14.83 5.49 -14.39
CA ASN A 94 -15.71 4.45 -13.85
C ASN A 94 -15.94 4.63 -12.35
N MET A 95 -14.90 4.97 -11.60
CA MET A 95 -15.01 5.31 -10.18
C MET A 95 -15.86 6.58 -9.98
N MET A 96 -15.59 7.64 -10.74
CA MET A 96 -16.37 8.88 -10.71
C MET A 96 -17.82 8.65 -11.16
N ARG A 97 -18.05 7.82 -12.18
CA ARG A 97 -19.40 7.42 -12.61
C ARG A 97 -20.11 6.58 -11.54
N SER A 98 -19.39 5.74 -10.80
CA SER A 98 -19.95 4.99 -9.66
C SER A 98 -20.33 5.92 -8.51
N MET A 99 -19.47 6.89 -8.18
CA MET A 99 -19.73 7.89 -7.15
C MET A 99 -20.87 8.84 -7.54
N VAL A 100 -20.94 9.26 -8.80
CA VAL A 100 -22.01 10.13 -9.33
C VAL A 100 -23.34 9.39 -9.41
N LYS A 101 -23.34 8.07 -9.67
CA LYS A 101 -24.55 7.25 -9.59
C LYS A 101 -25.07 7.11 -8.16
N ASP A 102 -24.18 7.16 -7.17
CA ASP A 102 -24.53 7.13 -5.75
C ASP A 102 -24.63 8.56 -5.21
N GLY A 103 -25.70 9.27 -5.61
CA GLY A 103 -25.97 10.67 -5.26
C GLY A 103 -25.89 10.96 -3.76
N LYS A 104 -26.12 9.94 -2.91
CA LYS A 104 -25.98 9.99 -1.46
C LYS A 104 -24.55 10.33 -1.01
N MET A 105 -23.53 9.73 -1.63
CA MET A 105 -22.14 9.98 -1.25
C MET A 105 -21.72 11.41 -1.60
N MET A 106 -22.10 11.87 -2.79
CA MET A 106 -21.82 13.24 -3.26
C MET A 106 -22.57 14.28 -2.42
N GLY A 107 -23.82 13.98 -2.06
CA GLY A 107 -24.60 14.80 -1.14
C GLY A 107 -23.93 14.96 0.22
N ASN A 108 -23.55 13.85 0.87
CA ASN A 108 -22.87 13.90 2.18
C ASN A 108 -21.58 14.73 2.15
N MET A 109 -20.82 14.65 1.07
CA MET A 109 -19.60 15.44 0.91
C MET A 109 -19.89 16.94 0.75
N MET A 110 -20.92 17.30 -0.03
CA MET A 110 -21.35 18.69 -0.16
C MET A 110 -21.86 19.28 1.15
N GLN A 111 -22.56 18.47 1.96
CA GLN A 111 -23.00 18.89 3.28
C GLN A 111 -21.81 19.15 4.21
N MET A 112 -20.81 18.27 4.22
CA MET A 112 -19.58 18.47 4.99
C MET A 112 -18.82 19.73 4.56
N MET A 113 -18.71 19.99 3.24
CA MET A 113 -18.06 21.21 2.74
C MET A 113 -18.81 22.49 3.14
N HIS A 114 -20.14 22.41 3.25
CA HIS A 114 -20.94 23.51 3.75
C HIS A 114 -20.73 23.70 5.26
N GLU A 115 -20.76 22.62 6.04
CA GLU A 115 -20.51 22.63 7.48
C GLU A 115 -19.09 23.14 7.83
N ASP A 116 -18.09 22.81 7.02
CA ASP A 116 -16.70 23.31 7.12
C ASP A 116 -16.54 24.75 6.58
N GLY A 117 -17.63 25.41 6.16
CA GLY A 117 -17.63 26.79 5.66
C GLY A 117 -16.96 26.98 4.30
N MET A 118 -16.60 25.89 3.62
CA MET A 118 -16.03 25.92 2.27
C MET A 118 -17.09 26.18 1.19
N MET A 119 -18.38 26.09 1.55
CA MET A 119 -19.49 26.23 0.62
C MET A 119 -20.64 27.04 1.24
N SER A 120 -21.07 28.10 0.57
CA SER A 120 -22.20 28.90 1.04
C SER A 120 -23.53 28.15 0.91
N ASP A 121 -24.53 28.58 1.68
CA ASP A 121 -25.92 28.09 1.57
C ASP A 121 -26.43 28.17 0.13
N ASP A 122 -26.26 29.33 -0.52
CA ASP A 122 -26.68 29.56 -1.90
C ASP A 122 -25.99 28.60 -2.89
N CYS A 123 -24.71 28.27 -2.64
CA CYS A 123 -23.96 27.33 -3.47
C CYS A 123 -24.46 25.89 -3.24
N LEU A 124 -24.75 25.53 -2.00
CA LEU A 124 -25.34 24.25 -1.63
C LEU A 124 -26.71 24.04 -2.26
N GLU A 125 -27.57 25.04 -2.20
CA GLU A 125 -28.92 24.97 -2.74
C GLU A 125 -28.90 24.94 -4.28
N SER A 126 -28.07 25.77 -4.91
CA SER A 126 -27.88 25.72 -6.36
C SER A 126 -27.33 24.36 -6.83
N CYS A 127 -26.40 23.75 -6.10
CA CYS A 127 -25.87 22.45 -6.47
C CYS A 127 -26.85 21.30 -6.20
N LYS A 128 -27.65 21.35 -5.12
CA LYS A 128 -28.74 20.39 -4.87
C LYS A 128 -29.76 20.40 -6.02
N ASN A 129 -30.21 21.59 -6.44
CA ASN A 129 -31.15 21.73 -7.54
C ASN A 129 -30.60 21.16 -8.85
N MET A 130 -29.34 21.41 -9.16
CA MET A 130 -28.67 20.85 -10.34
C MET A 130 -28.56 19.31 -10.30
N MET A 131 -28.41 18.72 -9.12
CA MET A 131 -28.31 17.26 -8.95
C MET A 131 -29.68 16.59 -9.10
N ASP A 132 -30.73 17.20 -8.57
CA ASP A 132 -32.11 16.76 -8.76
C ASP A 132 -32.52 16.83 -10.24
N GLU A 133 -32.17 17.92 -10.93
CA GLU A 133 -32.38 18.06 -12.38
C GLU A 133 -31.66 16.99 -13.21
N LYS A 134 -30.51 16.52 -12.73
CA LYS A 134 -29.73 15.44 -13.36
C LYS A 134 -30.22 14.04 -13.00
N GLY A 135 -31.29 13.92 -12.21
CA GLY A 135 -31.91 12.65 -11.82
C GLY A 135 -31.06 11.83 -10.87
N MET A 136 -30.21 12.47 -10.07
CA MET A 136 -29.48 11.79 -8.99
C MET A 136 -30.42 11.53 -7.82
N ASP A 137 -30.46 10.30 -7.31
CA ASP A 137 -31.32 9.96 -6.17
C ASP A 137 -30.74 10.52 -4.88
N MET A 138 -31.31 11.63 -4.43
CA MET A 138 -30.96 12.30 -3.16
C MET A 138 -31.87 11.84 -2.01
N LYS A 139 -32.80 10.88 -2.24
CA LYS A 139 -33.66 10.33 -1.18
C LYS A 139 -32.80 9.53 -0.20
N GLY A 140 -32.67 10.04 1.02
CA GLY A 140 -31.84 9.42 2.06
C GLY A 140 -30.51 10.13 2.30
N MET A 141 -30.31 11.31 1.71
CA MET A 141 -29.46 12.35 2.26
C MET A 141 -30.11 12.78 3.58
N GLY A 142 -29.90 11.96 4.61
CA GLY A 142 -30.48 12.17 5.91
C GLY A 142 -30.09 13.57 6.34
N MET A 143 -31.10 14.39 6.67
CA MET A 143 -30.89 15.44 7.64
C MET A 143 -30.14 14.78 8.79
N MET A 144 -28.83 15.01 8.90
CA MET A 144 -28.11 14.75 10.13
C MET A 144 -28.76 15.69 11.13
N GLY A 145 -29.81 15.17 11.76
CA GLY A 145 -30.67 15.91 12.64
C GLY A 145 -29.81 16.44 13.77
N ASP A 146 -29.89 17.75 13.97
CA ASP A 146 -29.92 18.41 15.27
C ASP A 146 -29.07 17.69 16.34
N GLY A 147 -27.79 17.54 16.02
CA GLY A 147 -26.82 16.77 16.79
C GLY A 147 -25.76 17.68 17.36
N ASN A 148 -26.17 18.82 17.93
CA ASN A 148 -25.41 19.66 18.87
C ASN A 148 -23.89 19.43 18.88
N ILE A 149 -23.19 19.74 17.79
CA ILE A 149 -21.76 19.99 17.87
C ILE A 149 -21.69 21.43 18.35
N LYS A 150 -21.53 21.60 19.67
CA LYS A 150 -21.03 22.84 20.24
C LYS A 150 -19.82 23.25 19.41
N SER A 151 -20.02 24.19 18.50
CA SER A 151 -18.96 25.05 18.00
C SER A 151 -18.46 25.77 19.25
N THR A 152 -17.36 25.27 19.81
CA THR A 152 -16.44 26.14 20.53
C THR A 152 -16.04 27.19 19.52
N LYS A 153 -16.78 28.31 19.54
CA LYS A 153 -16.25 29.62 19.19
C LYS A 153 -14.93 29.71 19.92
N ASP A 154 -13.83 29.61 19.19
CA ASP A 154 -12.69 30.49 19.31
C ASP A 154 -11.66 30.10 18.24
N ASP A 155 -11.14 31.15 17.61
CA ASP A 155 -9.95 31.20 16.75
C ASP A 155 -10.12 30.51 15.38
N HIS A 156 -10.23 31.26 14.28
CA HIS A 156 -9.14 32.08 13.78
C HIS A 156 -9.62 33.31 13.00
N PHE A 157 -9.14 34.46 13.47
CA PHE A 157 -9.02 35.68 12.68
C PHE A 157 -8.04 35.46 11.51
N GLY A 158 -8.45 35.92 10.33
CA GLY A 158 -7.57 36.52 9.31
C GLY A 158 -6.74 35.57 8.44
N HIS A 159 -6.97 35.59 7.13
CA HIS A 159 -6.24 36.54 6.29
C HIS A 159 -6.82 36.60 4.87
N HIS A 160 -6.88 37.85 4.37
CA HIS A 160 -6.91 38.23 2.97
C HIS A 160 -5.79 37.57 2.16
#